data_AF-A0A838PDQ4-F1
#
_entry.id   AF-A0A838PDQ4-F1
#
_cell.length_a   1.000
_cell.length_b   1.000
_cell.length_c   1.000
_cell.angle_alpha   90.00
_cell.angle_beta   90.00
_cell.angle_gamma   90.00
#
_symmetry.space_group_name_H-M   'P 1'
#
loop_
_entity.id
_entity.type
_entity.pdbx_description
1 polymer ?
#
loop_
_entity_poly.entity_id
_entity_poly.type
_entity_poly.pdbx_seq_one_letter_code
_entity_poly.pdbx_strand_id
1 'polypeptide(L)'
;MTPQTVSGRNGKIAFTSTRDGNHEIYTMEADGTNQTRLTNNPGFDISPKWSPDGTKIAFVRSIGFLPYDIYVMNADGSNQTRLTNNRAHGEPPDWSPDGTRIVFHSVVGNTSEIFVVNADGTNLTQLTNSGRNFSPRWSPDGTRIVFDRFGSIFGIVGIYVMNADGSNQTQLTNSGYDYFPRWSPDSSRITFTSTRDGTCDFNCNVEIYSMNADGSNQTRLTNNPRLDAFPEWSPDGTRIVFKSLRDNNINIYVMNADGTSQTRLTNYTEDLDVISPIFSPDGMRIMFSYGYSFAGELISSEIYVMNADGSNLVRLTNTNGYEAELDWQALPQAAANPIDTVDFFVRQQYLDFLNREPDTEGLAFWTGEITACGADQRCAEAKRVNVSAAFFLSIEFQETGYLIYKTYAAAFGPTRIGSTVPLTLTEFSPDVQKVGLGVVVGAPGWEAKLETNQAL
;
A
#
# COMPACT_ATOMS: atom_id res chain seq x y z
N MET A 1 -13.17 34.58 -10.03
CA MET A 1 -13.48 33.53 -9.03
C MET A 1 -14.41 32.53 -9.68
N THR A 2 -13.85 31.35 -9.93
CA THR A 2 -14.59 30.12 -10.23
C THR A 2 -13.79 29.04 -9.50
N PRO A 3 -14.26 28.55 -8.35
CA PRO A 3 -13.65 27.40 -7.71
C PRO A 3 -14.08 26.19 -8.53
N GLN A 4 -13.15 25.51 -9.18
CA GLN A 4 -13.41 24.21 -9.77
C GLN A 4 -12.61 23.12 -9.06
N THR A 5 -13.41 22.14 -8.60
CA THR A 5 -13.13 20.77 -8.16
C THR A 5 -12.31 20.59 -6.87
N VAL A 6 -13.02 20.52 -5.74
CA VAL A 6 -12.60 19.68 -4.60
C VAL A 6 -12.97 18.23 -4.95
N SER A 7 -12.05 17.50 -5.56
CA SER A 7 -12.14 16.05 -5.74
C SER A 7 -11.21 15.37 -4.73
N GLY A 8 -11.80 14.88 -3.64
CA GLY A 8 -11.23 13.86 -2.74
C GLY A 8 -9.96 14.22 -1.97
N ARG A 9 -10.11 14.56 -0.68
CA ARG A 9 -9.04 14.41 0.32
C ARG A 9 -8.77 12.92 0.51
N ASN A 10 -7.96 12.32 -0.35
CA ASN A 10 -7.60 10.91 -0.25
C ASN A 10 -6.33 10.74 0.58
N GLY A 11 -6.16 9.56 1.19
CA GLY A 11 -5.10 9.30 2.16
C GLY A 11 -5.49 9.54 3.62
N LYS A 12 -6.79 9.60 3.94
CA LYS A 12 -7.25 9.53 5.33
C LYS A 12 -6.93 8.17 5.96
N ILE A 13 -6.98 8.12 7.28
CA ILE A 13 -6.85 6.90 8.07
C ILE A 13 -8.21 6.63 8.70
N ALA A 14 -8.71 5.40 8.59
CA ALA A 14 -9.80 4.90 9.44
C ALA A 14 -9.21 3.98 10.52
N PHE A 15 -9.79 4.02 11.71
CA PHE A 15 -9.32 3.24 12.85
C PHE A 15 -10.42 3.03 13.88
N THR A 16 -10.24 2.02 14.72
CA THR A 16 -11.06 1.77 15.90
C THR A 16 -10.46 2.49 17.10
N SER A 17 -11.32 3.15 17.88
CA SER A 17 -10.94 3.90 19.08
C SER A 17 -11.88 3.60 20.24
N THR A 18 -11.33 3.49 21.45
CA THR A 18 -12.13 3.39 22.70
C THR A 18 -12.18 4.68 23.51
N ARG A 19 -11.70 5.80 22.96
CA ARG A 19 -11.51 7.05 23.71
C ARG A 19 -12.78 7.65 24.32
N ASP A 20 -13.97 7.22 23.88
CA ASP A 20 -15.27 7.66 24.39
C ASP A 20 -16.05 6.58 25.16
N GLY A 21 -15.36 5.54 25.64
CA GLY A 21 -15.91 4.55 26.56
C GLY A 21 -16.32 3.21 25.93
N ASN A 22 -16.47 3.15 24.61
CA ASN A 22 -16.70 1.92 23.83
C ASN A 22 -15.94 1.98 22.49
N HIS A 23 -15.89 0.86 21.76
CA HIS A 23 -15.26 0.79 20.44
C HIS A 23 -16.09 1.52 19.40
N GLU A 24 -15.48 2.50 18.73
CA GLU A 24 -16.11 3.29 17.69
C GLU A 24 -15.15 3.50 16.52
N ILE A 25 -15.71 3.70 15.33
CA ILE A 25 -14.95 4.02 14.13
C ILE A 25 -14.66 5.51 14.08
N TYR A 26 -13.39 5.81 13.85
CA TYR A 26 -12.86 7.14 13.68
C TYR A 26 -12.16 7.29 12.34
N THR A 27 -12.06 8.53 11.88
CA THR A 27 -11.16 8.90 10.77
C THR A 27 -10.30 10.09 11.13
N MET A 28 -9.13 10.21 10.48
CA MET A 28 -8.26 11.38 10.57
C MET A 28 -7.50 11.60 9.26
N GLU A 29 -6.92 12.78 9.08
CA GLU A 29 -5.97 13.01 7.97
C GLU A 29 -4.64 12.27 8.25
N ALA A 30 -3.82 12.05 7.21
CA ALA A 30 -2.54 11.33 7.32
C ALA A 30 -1.50 11.96 8.26
N ASP A 31 -1.71 13.21 8.68
CA ASP A 31 -0.88 13.95 9.63
C ASP A 31 -1.41 13.90 11.07
N GLY A 32 -2.51 13.16 11.30
CA GLY A 32 -3.17 13.02 12.61
C GLY A 32 -4.18 14.12 12.93
N THR A 33 -4.35 15.12 12.06
CA THR A 33 -5.34 16.19 12.25
C THR A 33 -6.76 15.75 11.87
N ASN A 34 -7.76 16.56 12.25
CA ASN A 34 -9.18 16.34 11.96
C ASN A 34 -9.74 14.97 12.38
N GLN A 35 -9.31 14.49 13.55
CA GLN A 35 -9.83 13.24 14.12
C GLN A 35 -11.34 13.37 14.37
N THR A 36 -12.13 12.53 13.69
CA THR A 36 -13.59 12.62 13.65
C THR A 36 -14.20 11.26 13.95
N ARG A 37 -15.11 11.21 14.93
CA ARG A 37 -15.91 10.04 15.28
C ARG A 37 -16.99 9.82 14.21
N LEU A 38 -17.02 8.66 13.57
CA LEU A 38 -18.01 8.32 12.53
C LEU A 38 -19.20 7.52 13.07
N THR A 39 -18.99 6.76 14.14
CA THR A 39 -20.05 5.95 14.78
C THR A 39 -20.24 6.38 16.23
N ASN A 40 -21.49 6.36 16.72
CA ASN A 40 -21.81 6.65 18.11
C ASN A 40 -23.07 5.89 18.51
N ASN A 41 -22.87 4.73 19.13
CA ASN A 41 -23.96 3.85 19.52
C ASN A 41 -23.53 2.90 20.66
N PRO A 42 -24.45 2.18 21.30
CA PRO A 42 -24.09 1.27 22.40
C PRO A 42 -23.31 0.02 21.98
N GLY A 43 -23.19 -0.26 20.68
CA GLY A 43 -22.45 -1.41 20.16
C GLY A 43 -20.94 -1.21 20.17
N PHE A 44 -20.20 -2.26 19.82
CA PHE A 44 -18.77 -2.19 19.52
C PHE A 44 -18.59 -2.17 18.01
N ASP A 45 -18.12 -1.03 17.50
CA ASP A 45 -17.80 -0.87 16.09
C ASP A 45 -16.29 -0.97 15.90
N ILE A 46 -15.87 -1.99 15.15
CA ILE A 46 -14.48 -2.39 14.99
C ILE A 46 -14.15 -2.68 13.51
N SER A 47 -12.87 -2.78 13.22
CA SER A 47 -12.29 -3.26 11.96
C SER A 47 -12.77 -2.51 10.71
N PRO A 48 -12.61 -1.18 10.66
CA PRO A 48 -12.99 -0.40 9.50
C PRO A 48 -12.09 -0.73 8.30
N LYS A 49 -12.69 -0.78 7.11
CA LYS A 49 -12.03 -0.96 5.82
C LYS A 49 -12.61 -0.05 4.76
N TRP A 50 -11.78 0.81 4.21
CA TRP A 50 -12.13 1.70 3.11
C TRP A 50 -12.46 0.89 1.86
N SER A 51 -13.47 1.34 1.12
CA SER A 51 -13.68 0.84 -0.25
C SER A 51 -12.53 1.28 -1.16
N PRO A 52 -12.24 0.56 -2.26
CA PRO A 52 -11.14 0.88 -3.17
C PRO A 52 -11.24 2.27 -3.81
N ASP A 53 -12.45 2.81 -3.93
CA ASP A 53 -12.71 4.17 -4.43
C ASP A 53 -12.65 5.24 -3.33
N GLY A 54 -12.43 4.85 -2.08
CA GLY A 54 -12.37 5.73 -0.91
C GLY A 54 -13.71 6.37 -0.51
N THR A 55 -14.84 5.96 -1.09
CA THR A 55 -16.14 6.62 -0.85
C THR A 55 -16.95 6.01 0.30
N LYS A 56 -16.60 4.79 0.72
CA LYS A 56 -17.31 4.01 1.75
C LYS A 56 -16.35 3.36 2.73
N ILE A 57 -16.89 2.96 3.87
CA ILE A 57 -16.20 2.17 4.89
C ILE A 57 -17.09 0.97 5.23
N ALA A 58 -16.56 -0.24 5.09
CA ALA A 58 -17.12 -1.45 5.68
C ALA A 58 -16.55 -1.62 7.10
N PHE A 59 -17.36 -2.07 8.04
CA PHE A 59 -16.92 -2.31 9.42
C PHE A 59 -17.77 -3.38 10.07
N VAL A 60 -17.33 -3.83 11.24
CA VAL A 60 -18.00 -4.87 12.02
C VAL A 60 -18.65 -4.21 13.24
N ARG A 61 -19.93 -4.52 13.51
CA ARG A 61 -20.65 -4.06 14.70
C ARG A 61 -21.11 -5.25 15.55
N SER A 62 -20.86 -5.21 16.86
CA SER A 62 -21.53 -6.08 17.85
C SER A 62 -22.47 -5.29 18.74
N ILE A 63 -23.68 -5.80 18.94
CA ILE A 63 -24.60 -5.31 19.99
C ILE A 63 -24.60 -6.36 21.11
N GLY A 64 -23.64 -6.28 22.03
CA GLY A 64 -23.48 -7.21 23.16
C GLY A 64 -22.30 -8.19 23.02
N PHE A 65 -22.42 -9.37 23.63
CA PHE A 65 -21.31 -10.33 23.77
C PHE A 65 -21.10 -11.27 22.58
N LEU A 66 -21.94 -11.19 21.53
CA LEU A 66 -21.92 -11.90 20.22
C LEU A 66 -23.38 -12.10 19.75
N PRO A 67 -23.69 -12.11 18.44
CA PRO A 67 -22.78 -12.08 17.28
C PRO A 67 -22.61 -10.70 16.62
N TYR A 68 -21.57 -10.57 15.79
CA TYR A 68 -21.29 -9.37 15.01
C TYR A 68 -22.04 -9.35 13.67
N ASP A 69 -22.09 -8.17 13.05
CA ASP A 69 -22.58 -7.95 11.70
C ASP A 69 -21.67 -7.07 10.87
N ILE A 70 -21.67 -7.29 9.55
CA ILE A 70 -21.04 -6.39 8.59
C ILE A 70 -21.97 -5.22 8.32
N TYR A 71 -21.42 -4.02 8.46
CA TYR A 71 -22.06 -2.77 8.09
C TYR A 71 -21.24 -2.06 7.02
N VAL A 72 -21.91 -1.23 6.22
CA VAL A 72 -21.28 -0.27 5.31
C VAL A 72 -21.84 1.12 5.58
N MET A 73 -20.99 2.12 5.53
CA MET A 73 -21.36 3.53 5.61
C MET A 73 -20.63 4.35 4.57
N ASN A 74 -21.09 5.57 4.32
CA ASN A 74 -20.33 6.54 3.55
C ASN A 74 -19.07 6.98 4.32
N ALA A 75 -18.07 7.48 3.59
CA ALA A 75 -16.82 8.02 4.13
C ALA A 75 -16.98 9.07 5.25
N ASP A 76 -18.12 9.75 5.28
CA ASP A 76 -18.46 10.77 6.27
C ASP A 76 -19.24 10.24 7.49
N GLY A 77 -19.45 8.92 7.57
CA GLY A 77 -20.20 8.24 8.63
C GLY A 77 -21.70 8.14 8.41
N SER A 78 -22.25 8.76 7.35
CA SER A 78 -23.68 8.71 7.03
C SER A 78 -24.11 7.38 6.38
N ASN A 79 -25.42 7.13 6.33
CA ASN A 79 -26.03 5.98 5.64
C ASN A 79 -25.52 4.60 6.09
N GLN A 80 -25.29 4.43 7.39
CA GLN A 80 -24.92 3.14 7.97
C GLN A 80 -25.99 2.08 7.67
N THR A 81 -25.61 1.05 6.92
CA THR A 81 -26.48 -0.01 6.44
C THR A 81 -25.93 -1.35 6.89
N ARG A 82 -26.77 -2.17 7.53
CA ARG A 82 -26.43 -3.54 7.96
C ARG A 82 -26.54 -4.47 6.76
N LEU A 83 -25.47 -5.21 6.44
CA LEU A 83 -25.43 -6.13 5.30
C LEU A 83 -25.75 -7.58 5.69
N THR A 84 -25.59 -7.94 6.97
CA THR A 84 -25.78 -9.31 7.48
C THR A 84 -26.82 -9.37 8.60
N ASN A 85 -27.25 -10.59 8.96
CA ASN A 85 -28.16 -10.81 10.09
C ASN A 85 -27.56 -11.81 11.07
N ASN A 86 -26.70 -11.33 11.99
CA ASN A 86 -26.03 -12.10 13.03
C ASN A 86 -25.10 -13.18 12.47
N ARG A 87 -24.34 -12.83 11.43
CA ARG A 87 -23.49 -13.74 10.64
C ARG A 87 -22.13 -13.13 10.37
N ALA A 88 -21.47 -12.54 11.35
CA ALA A 88 -20.08 -12.11 11.21
C ALA A 88 -19.29 -12.36 12.50
N HIS A 89 -17.97 -12.32 12.37
CA HIS A 89 -17.02 -12.33 13.48
C HIS A 89 -16.16 -11.06 13.46
N GLY A 90 -15.49 -10.77 14.57
CA GLY A 90 -14.69 -9.56 14.77
C GLY A 90 -13.38 -9.45 13.98
N GLU A 91 -13.22 -10.18 12.86
CA GLU A 91 -12.09 -9.95 11.95
C GLU A 91 -12.45 -8.94 10.85
N PRO A 92 -11.48 -8.21 10.27
CA PRO A 92 -11.77 -7.24 9.24
C PRO A 92 -12.35 -7.87 7.98
N PRO A 93 -13.43 -7.30 7.41
CA PRO A 93 -13.88 -7.66 6.07
C PRO A 93 -12.83 -7.27 5.02
N ASP A 94 -13.05 -7.68 3.77
CA ASP A 94 -12.21 -7.26 2.66
C ASP A 94 -13.05 -6.93 1.42
N TRP A 95 -12.79 -5.78 0.80
CA TRP A 95 -13.51 -5.35 -0.40
C TRP A 95 -12.96 -6.05 -1.63
N SER A 96 -13.84 -6.40 -2.57
CA SER A 96 -13.40 -6.74 -3.92
C SER A 96 -12.75 -5.49 -4.56
N PRO A 97 -11.76 -5.65 -5.46
CA PRO A 97 -11.03 -4.52 -6.04
C PRO A 97 -11.90 -3.51 -6.80
N ASP A 98 -13.05 -3.96 -7.32
CA ASP A 98 -14.06 -3.13 -7.98
C ASP A 98 -15.03 -2.42 -7.00
N GLY A 99 -14.90 -2.68 -5.69
CA GLY A 99 -15.74 -2.12 -4.64
C GLY A 99 -17.19 -2.65 -4.61
N THR A 100 -17.52 -3.70 -5.38
CA THR A 100 -18.91 -4.17 -5.50
C THR A 100 -19.31 -5.22 -4.46
N ARG A 101 -18.34 -5.93 -3.90
CA ARG A 101 -18.54 -7.07 -3.00
C ARG A 101 -17.61 -6.99 -1.79
N ILE A 102 -18.01 -7.67 -0.73
CA ILE A 102 -17.26 -7.78 0.52
C ILE A 102 -17.15 -9.26 0.88
N VAL A 103 -15.93 -9.73 1.12
CA VAL A 103 -15.67 -11.07 1.68
C VAL A 103 -15.39 -10.96 3.18
N PHE A 104 -15.88 -11.92 3.94
CA PHE A 104 -15.72 -12.00 5.38
C PHE A 104 -15.88 -13.45 5.83
N HIS A 105 -15.56 -13.75 7.09
CA HIS A 105 -15.87 -15.05 7.68
C HIS A 105 -16.99 -14.94 8.72
N SER A 106 -17.77 -16.01 8.88
CA SER A 106 -18.89 -16.10 9.83
C SER A 106 -19.00 -17.49 10.42
N VAL A 107 -19.54 -17.58 11.64
CA VAL A 107 -19.86 -18.86 12.26
C VAL A 107 -21.16 -19.43 11.68
N VAL A 108 -21.11 -20.70 11.29
CA VAL A 108 -22.28 -21.52 10.90
C VAL A 108 -22.27 -22.78 11.75
N GLY A 109 -23.19 -22.87 12.71
CA GLY A 109 -23.15 -23.94 13.71
C GLY A 109 -21.90 -23.82 14.59
N ASN A 110 -20.97 -24.77 14.45
CA ASN A 110 -19.70 -24.80 15.20
C ASN A 110 -18.47 -24.56 14.31
N THR A 111 -18.64 -24.20 13.04
CA THR A 111 -17.55 -23.95 12.09
C THR A 111 -17.50 -22.48 11.68
N SER A 112 -16.32 -22.02 11.27
CA SER A 112 -16.13 -20.71 10.62
C SER A 112 -16.08 -20.93 9.12
N GLU A 113 -16.86 -20.15 8.37
CA GLU A 113 -17.00 -20.28 6.93
C GLU A 113 -16.84 -18.91 6.24
N ILE A 114 -16.36 -18.91 5.00
CA ILE A 114 -16.19 -17.71 4.20
C ILE A 114 -17.49 -17.39 3.47
N PHE A 115 -17.87 -16.11 3.51
CA PHE A 115 -19.04 -15.56 2.86
C PHE A 115 -18.66 -14.37 1.99
N VAL A 116 -19.49 -14.11 0.97
CA VAL A 116 -19.46 -12.89 0.18
C VAL A 116 -20.86 -12.26 0.19
N VAL A 117 -20.91 -10.94 0.27
CA VAL A 117 -22.13 -10.13 0.12
C VAL A 117 -21.86 -8.98 -0.83
N ASN A 118 -22.87 -8.53 -1.58
CA ASN A 118 -22.75 -7.28 -2.33
C ASN A 118 -22.68 -6.10 -1.35
N ALA A 119 -22.01 -5.02 -1.76
CA ALA A 119 -21.87 -3.80 -0.95
C ALA A 119 -23.22 -3.11 -0.63
N ASP A 120 -24.28 -3.44 -1.38
CA ASP A 120 -25.66 -3.00 -1.14
C ASP A 120 -26.46 -3.93 -0.20
N GLY A 121 -25.86 -5.03 0.27
CA GLY A 121 -26.46 -6.01 1.18
C GLY A 121 -27.19 -7.17 0.48
N THR A 122 -27.22 -7.19 -0.85
CA THR A 122 -27.84 -8.28 -1.62
C THR A 122 -26.87 -9.46 -1.81
N ASN A 123 -27.40 -10.59 -2.29
CA ASN A 123 -26.63 -11.77 -2.71
C ASN A 123 -25.63 -12.34 -1.67
N LEU A 124 -26.02 -12.32 -0.39
CA LEU A 124 -25.26 -13.01 0.66
C LEU A 124 -25.13 -14.50 0.34
N THR A 125 -23.90 -14.95 0.11
CA THR A 125 -23.57 -16.30 -0.35
C THR A 125 -22.47 -16.91 0.51
N GLN A 126 -22.67 -18.15 0.95
CA GLN A 126 -21.66 -18.94 1.64
C GLN A 126 -20.75 -19.62 0.59
N LEU A 127 -19.43 -19.39 0.67
CA LEU A 127 -18.46 -19.93 -0.28
C LEU A 127 -17.82 -21.24 0.19
N THR A 128 -17.65 -21.43 1.50
CA THR A 128 -17.07 -22.65 2.07
C THR A 128 -18.07 -23.38 2.97
N ASN A 129 -17.93 -24.70 3.08
CA ASN A 129 -18.81 -25.54 3.91
C ASN A 129 -18.06 -26.71 4.59
N SER A 130 -16.73 -26.58 4.71
CA SER A 130 -15.87 -27.60 5.29
C SER A 130 -14.62 -27.00 5.92
N GLY A 131 -14.15 -27.64 7.00
CA GLY A 131 -13.06 -27.13 7.83
C GLY A 131 -13.50 -25.94 8.70
N ARG A 132 -12.54 -25.16 9.19
CA ARG A 132 -12.80 -23.83 9.78
C ARG A 132 -11.93 -22.82 9.04
N ASN A 133 -12.55 -21.83 8.43
CA ASN A 133 -11.94 -20.93 7.45
C ASN A 133 -11.90 -19.50 8.00
N PHE A 134 -10.75 -18.82 7.88
CA PHE A 134 -10.52 -17.48 8.45
C PHE A 134 -9.68 -16.60 7.50
N SER A 135 -9.54 -15.31 7.85
CA SER A 135 -8.73 -14.32 7.13
C SER A 135 -8.87 -14.31 5.60
N PRO A 136 -10.09 -14.29 5.03
CA PRO A 136 -10.24 -14.23 3.58
C PRO A 136 -9.71 -12.90 3.02
N ARG A 137 -9.03 -12.95 1.87
CA ARG A 137 -8.56 -11.77 1.13
C ARG A 137 -8.80 -11.92 -0.36
N TRP A 138 -9.34 -10.89 -0.99
CA TRP A 138 -9.45 -10.78 -2.45
C TRP A 138 -8.07 -10.67 -3.09
N SER A 139 -7.88 -11.32 -4.25
CA SER A 139 -6.76 -10.97 -5.12
C SER A 139 -6.96 -9.57 -5.71
N PRO A 140 -5.89 -8.77 -5.90
CA PRO A 140 -6.00 -7.44 -6.51
C PRO A 140 -6.66 -7.42 -7.90
N ASP A 141 -6.59 -8.52 -8.65
CA ASP A 141 -7.30 -8.69 -9.93
C ASP A 141 -8.79 -9.08 -9.79
N GLY A 142 -9.27 -9.34 -8.58
CA GLY A 142 -10.67 -9.67 -8.26
C GLY A 142 -11.10 -11.07 -8.67
N THR A 143 -10.18 -11.92 -9.15
CA THR A 143 -10.51 -13.24 -9.70
C THR A 143 -10.54 -14.36 -8.66
N ARG A 144 -9.83 -14.18 -7.54
CA ARG A 144 -9.61 -15.23 -6.54
C ARG A 144 -9.70 -14.71 -5.11
N ILE A 145 -9.86 -15.63 -4.18
CA ILE A 145 -9.85 -15.39 -2.74
C ILE A 145 -8.84 -16.35 -2.10
N VAL A 146 -7.93 -15.82 -1.27
CA VAL A 146 -7.03 -16.61 -0.43
C VAL A 146 -7.55 -16.60 1.01
N PHE A 147 -7.38 -17.71 1.73
CA PHE A 147 -7.81 -17.84 3.13
C PHE A 147 -6.99 -18.93 3.83
N ASP A 148 -6.99 -18.93 5.16
CA ASP A 148 -6.45 -20.04 5.95
C ASP A 148 -7.56 -21.00 6.42
N ARG A 149 -7.24 -22.29 6.52
CA ARG A 149 -8.18 -23.34 6.93
C ARG A 149 -7.56 -24.28 7.95
N PHE A 150 -8.28 -24.48 9.05
CA PHE A 150 -7.98 -25.49 10.06
C PHE A 150 -8.60 -26.83 9.65
N GLY A 151 -7.77 -27.86 9.48
CA GLY A 151 -8.23 -29.20 9.10
C GLY A 151 -8.97 -29.96 10.21
N SER A 152 -8.57 -29.77 11.48
CA SER A 152 -9.28 -30.25 12.68
C SER A 152 -8.77 -29.52 13.92
N ILE A 153 -9.33 -29.78 15.11
CA ILE A 153 -8.88 -29.18 16.40
C ILE A 153 -7.38 -29.44 16.66
N PHE A 154 -6.82 -30.54 16.14
CA PHE A 154 -5.40 -30.89 16.23
C PHE A 154 -4.70 -30.93 14.87
N GLY A 155 -5.36 -30.43 13.81
CA GLY A 155 -4.88 -30.51 12.43
C GLY A 155 -4.01 -29.32 12.05
N ILE A 156 -3.18 -29.50 11.02
CA ILE A 156 -2.44 -28.41 10.37
C ILE A 156 -3.38 -27.30 9.90
N VAL A 157 -2.86 -26.07 9.87
CA VAL A 157 -3.51 -24.93 9.22
C VAL A 157 -2.82 -24.71 7.89
N GLY A 158 -3.58 -24.77 6.81
CA GLY A 158 -3.07 -24.60 5.45
C GLY A 158 -3.65 -23.35 4.79
N ILE A 159 -2.88 -22.79 3.86
CA ILE A 159 -3.34 -21.72 2.97
C ILE A 159 -4.10 -22.34 1.80
N TYR A 160 -5.26 -21.77 1.49
CA TYR A 160 -6.11 -22.18 0.39
C TYR A 160 -6.39 -21.01 -0.53
N VAL A 161 -6.62 -21.32 -1.80
CA VAL A 161 -7.13 -20.38 -2.80
C VAL A 161 -8.37 -20.96 -3.46
N MET A 162 -9.32 -20.10 -3.77
CA MET A 162 -10.51 -20.42 -4.55
C MET A 162 -10.81 -19.32 -5.56
N ASN A 163 -11.64 -19.62 -6.54
CA ASN A 163 -12.22 -18.60 -7.41
C ASN A 163 -13.11 -17.64 -6.60
N ALA A 164 -13.31 -16.43 -7.11
CA ALA A 164 -14.19 -15.40 -6.56
C ALA A 164 -15.63 -15.87 -6.27
N ASP A 165 -16.10 -16.91 -6.95
CA ASP A 165 -17.43 -17.51 -6.81
C ASP A 165 -17.47 -18.69 -5.82
N GLY A 166 -16.34 -19.02 -5.18
CA GLY A 166 -16.19 -20.11 -4.22
C GLY A 166 -15.81 -21.47 -4.84
N SER A 167 -15.77 -21.57 -6.17
CA SER A 167 -15.36 -22.80 -6.87
C SER A 167 -13.83 -23.03 -6.81
N ASN A 168 -13.40 -24.25 -7.15
CA ASN A 168 -11.97 -24.63 -7.27
C ASN A 168 -11.12 -24.38 -6.01
N GLN A 169 -11.67 -24.68 -4.84
CA GLN A 169 -10.93 -24.59 -3.57
C GLN A 169 -9.74 -25.54 -3.56
N THR A 170 -8.54 -24.99 -3.51
CA THR A 170 -7.27 -25.73 -3.61
C THR A 170 -6.40 -25.43 -2.41
N GLN A 171 -5.90 -26.47 -1.73
CA GLN A 171 -4.90 -26.33 -0.67
C GLN A 171 -3.54 -26.05 -1.30
N LEU A 172 -2.91 -24.94 -0.93
CA LEU A 172 -1.59 -24.54 -1.41
C LEU A 172 -0.47 -25.00 -0.47
N THR A 173 -0.74 -25.11 0.84
CA THR A 173 0.27 -25.51 1.83
C THR A 173 -0.22 -26.64 2.73
N ASN A 174 0.71 -27.54 3.11
CA ASN A 174 0.40 -28.76 3.87
C ASN A 174 1.44 -29.09 4.97
N SER A 175 2.34 -28.16 5.29
CA SER A 175 3.43 -28.35 6.23
C SER A 175 3.45 -27.24 7.27
N GLY A 176 3.21 -27.56 8.55
CA GLY A 176 3.15 -26.60 9.64
C GLY A 176 1.79 -25.94 9.82
N TYR A 177 1.78 -24.85 10.59
CA TYR A 177 0.63 -23.98 10.76
C TYR A 177 0.87 -22.68 9.99
N ASP A 178 0.10 -22.46 8.92
CA ASP A 178 0.24 -21.31 8.03
C ASP A 178 -0.95 -20.35 8.17
N TYR A 179 -0.67 -19.09 8.47
CA TYR A 179 -1.67 -18.07 8.82
C TYR A 179 -1.52 -16.77 8.02
N PHE A 180 -2.60 -15.99 8.01
CA PHE A 180 -2.64 -14.61 7.54
C PHE A 180 -2.08 -14.41 6.12
N PRO A 181 -2.61 -15.11 5.11
CA PRO A 181 -2.15 -14.93 3.75
C PRO A 181 -2.40 -13.50 3.25
N ARG A 182 -1.51 -13.01 2.39
CA ARG A 182 -1.62 -11.71 1.69
C ARG A 182 -1.18 -11.86 0.25
N TRP A 183 -1.95 -11.30 -0.68
CA TRP A 183 -1.57 -11.21 -2.08
C TRP A 183 -0.50 -10.15 -2.29
N SER A 184 0.41 -10.39 -3.23
CA SER A 184 1.20 -9.32 -3.83
C SER A 184 0.30 -8.41 -4.67
N PRO A 185 0.65 -7.11 -4.87
CA PRO A 185 -0.19 -6.15 -5.59
C PRO A 185 -0.52 -6.55 -7.04
N ASP A 186 0.34 -7.34 -7.67
CA ASP A 186 0.18 -7.87 -9.04
C ASP A 186 -0.57 -9.21 -9.10
N SER A 187 -1.11 -9.70 -7.97
CA SER A 187 -1.80 -11.00 -7.84
C SER A 187 -0.96 -12.25 -8.17
N SER A 188 0.37 -12.11 -8.32
CA SER A 188 1.25 -13.20 -8.77
C SER A 188 1.81 -14.06 -7.63
N ARG A 189 1.92 -13.50 -6.42
CA ARG A 189 2.50 -14.14 -5.24
C ARG A 189 1.59 -14.02 -4.03
N ILE A 190 1.81 -14.90 -3.06
CA ILE A 190 1.18 -14.89 -1.75
C ILE A 190 2.28 -14.91 -0.70
N THR A 191 2.19 -14.04 0.31
CA THR A 191 2.98 -14.13 1.55
C THR A 191 2.12 -14.65 2.68
N PHE A 192 2.73 -15.38 3.61
CA PHE A 192 2.04 -15.93 4.77
C PHE A 192 3.04 -16.16 5.90
N THR A 193 2.50 -16.36 7.10
CA THR A 193 3.23 -16.61 8.33
C THR A 193 3.21 -18.12 8.60
N SER A 194 4.35 -18.78 8.85
CA SER A 194 4.46 -20.24 8.93
C SER A 194 5.27 -20.72 10.12
N THR A 195 4.81 -21.78 10.79
CA THR A 195 5.56 -22.47 11.85
C THR A 195 6.39 -23.66 11.33
N ARG A 196 6.45 -23.88 10.01
CA ARG A 196 6.92 -25.17 9.45
C ARG A 196 8.36 -25.55 9.78
N ASP A 197 9.21 -24.57 10.05
CA ASP A 197 10.61 -24.76 10.44
C ASP A 197 10.88 -24.46 11.92
N GLY A 198 9.84 -24.12 12.67
CA GLY A 198 9.94 -23.68 14.06
C GLY A 198 9.39 -24.69 15.04
N THR A 199 9.86 -24.63 16.29
CA THR A 199 9.17 -25.30 17.40
C THR A 199 8.12 -24.36 18.00
N CYS A 200 6.91 -24.86 18.15
CA CYS A 200 5.82 -24.15 18.83
C CYS A 200 5.90 -24.42 20.35
N ASP A 201 6.92 -23.88 21.01
CA ASP A 201 6.98 -23.80 22.48
C ASP A 201 6.45 -22.42 22.95
N PHE A 202 6.78 -21.96 24.17
CA PHE A 202 6.32 -20.67 24.74
C PHE A 202 6.71 -19.39 23.95
N ASN A 203 7.52 -19.53 22.89
CA ASN A 203 7.89 -18.45 21.96
C ASN A 203 7.96 -19.05 20.55
N CYS A 204 6.80 -19.39 19.97
CA CYS A 204 6.71 -20.01 18.65
C CYS A 204 7.69 -19.35 17.67
N ASN A 205 8.60 -20.14 17.12
CA ASN A 205 9.37 -19.70 15.98
C ASN A 205 8.44 -19.72 14.77
N VAL A 206 8.09 -18.53 14.31
CA VAL A 206 7.18 -18.31 13.19
C VAL A 206 7.91 -17.44 12.18
N GLU A 207 7.79 -17.78 10.91
CA GLU A 207 8.58 -17.19 9.83
C GLU A 207 7.70 -16.73 8.68
N ILE A 208 8.18 -15.73 7.95
CA ILE A 208 7.53 -15.23 6.76
C ILE A 208 7.94 -16.07 5.57
N TYR A 209 6.95 -16.56 4.85
CA TYR A 209 7.09 -17.31 3.63
C TYR A 209 6.42 -16.59 2.47
N SER A 210 6.87 -16.90 1.26
CA SER A 210 6.20 -16.51 0.03
C SER A 210 6.13 -17.66 -0.96
N MET A 211 5.11 -17.65 -1.79
CA MET A 211 4.90 -18.62 -2.87
C MET A 211 4.27 -17.94 -4.08
N ASN A 212 4.32 -18.61 -5.22
CA ASN A 212 3.49 -18.24 -6.36
C ASN A 212 2.00 -18.40 -6.01
N ALA A 213 1.14 -17.69 -6.72
CA ALA A 213 -0.31 -17.73 -6.54
C ALA A 213 -0.96 -19.11 -6.76
N ASP A 214 -0.25 -20.05 -7.38
CA ASP A 214 -0.66 -21.44 -7.60
C ASP A 214 -0.11 -22.40 -6.52
N GLY A 215 0.61 -21.89 -5.52
CA GLY A 215 1.22 -22.66 -4.43
C GLY A 215 2.64 -23.18 -4.71
N SER A 216 3.15 -23.01 -5.94
CA SER A 216 4.52 -23.39 -6.28
C SER A 216 5.57 -22.41 -5.71
N ASN A 217 6.85 -22.80 -5.74
CA ASN A 217 7.98 -21.96 -5.31
C ASN A 217 7.88 -21.41 -3.87
N GLN A 218 7.41 -22.23 -2.93
CA GLN A 218 7.36 -21.86 -1.52
C GLN A 218 8.77 -21.61 -0.98
N THR A 219 9.03 -20.36 -0.61
CA THR A 219 10.35 -19.86 -0.21
C THR A 219 10.23 -19.17 1.14
N ARG A 220 11.12 -19.54 2.05
CA ARG A 220 11.27 -18.87 3.36
C ARG A 220 11.97 -17.53 3.15
N LEU A 221 11.35 -16.44 3.60
CA LEU A 221 11.90 -15.08 3.48
C LEU A 221 12.67 -14.64 4.72
N THR A 222 12.28 -15.09 5.91
CA THR A 222 12.95 -14.77 7.18
C THR A 222 13.51 -16.02 7.86
N ASN A 223 14.58 -15.87 8.63
CA ASN A 223 15.16 -16.98 9.40
C ASN A 223 15.71 -16.46 10.72
N ASN A 224 14.89 -16.52 11.76
CA ASN A 224 15.19 -16.09 13.11
C ASN A 224 14.66 -17.10 14.15
N PRO A 225 15.34 -17.31 15.29
CA PRO A 225 14.81 -18.15 16.36
C PRO A 225 13.60 -17.54 17.10
N ARG A 226 13.16 -16.33 16.74
CA ARG A 226 12.03 -15.60 17.32
C ARG A 226 10.99 -15.29 16.23
N LEU A 227 9.79 -14.91 16.66
CA LEU A 227 8.67 -14.59 15.79
C LEU A 227 9.00 -13.51 14.75
N ASP A 228 8.71 -13.81 13.50
CA ASP A 228 8.56 -12.91 12.36
C ASP A 228 7.16 -13.12 11.75
N ALA A 229 6.28 -12.11 11.79
CA ALA A 229 4.87 -12.30 11.45
C ALA A 229 4.21 -11.05 10.85
N PHE A 230 2.98 -11.25 10.36
CA PHE A 230 2.12 -10.22 9.74
C PHE A 230 2.80 -9.48 8.58
N PRO A 231 3.23 -10.20 7.53
CA PRO A 231 3.85 -9.57 6.36
C PRO A 231 2.83 -8.74 5.58
N GLU A 232 3.22 -7.55 5.15
CA GLU A 232 2.43 -6.69 4.26
C GLU A 232 3.28 -6.12 3.13
N TRP A 233 2.74 -6.18 1.92
CA TRP A 233 3.43 -5.71 0.71
C TRP A 233 3.39 -4.19 0.61
N SER A 234 4.48 -3.60 0.10
CA SER A 234 4.40 -2.24 -0.43
C SER A 234 3.52 -2.20 -1.68
N PRO A 235 2.87 -1.07 -2.00
CA PRO A 235 1.94 -0.98 -3.14
C PRO A 235 2.56 -1.30 -4.50
N ASP A 236 3.88 -1.08 -4.65
CA ASP A 236 4.66 -1.42 -5.84
C ASP A 236 5.15 -2.89 -5.86
N GLY A 237 4.90 -3.65 -4.80
CA GLY A 237 5.30 -5.06 -4.66
C GLY A 237 6.80 -5.28 -4.46
N THR A 238 7.60 -4.23 -4.25
CA THR A 238 9.06 -4.37 -4.15
C THR A 238 9.56 -4.69 -2.74
N ARG A 239 8.77 -4.38 -1.71
CA ARG A 239 9.13 -4.52 -0.30
C ARG A 239 8.02 -5.18 0.51
N ILE A 240 8.41 -5.71 1.66
CA ILE A 240 7.51 -6.27 2.67
C ILE A 240 7.84 -5.65 4.02
N VAL A 241 6.84 -5.10 4.70
CA VAL A 241 6.93 -4.68 6.10
C VAL A 241 6.37 -5.78 7.00
N PHE A 242 6.96 -5.97 8.17
CA PHE A 242 6.56 -7.01 9.11
C PHE A 242 6.98 -6.68 10.54
N LYS A 243 6.43 -7.42 11.51
CA LYS A 243 6.86 -7.34 12.90
C LYS A 243 7.81 -8.47 13.26
N SER A 244 8.82 -8.18 14.07
CA SER A 244 9.84 -9.14 14.50
C SER A 244 10.16 -9.01 15.98
N LEU A 245 10.31 -10.15 16.66
CA LEU A 245 10.79 -10.26 18.04
C LEU A 245 12.31 -10.56 18.13
N ARG A 246 13.04 -10.45 17.01
CA ARG A 246 14.46 -10.83 16.95
C ARG A 246 15.39 -10.06 17.90
N ASP A 247 14.98 -8.89 18.38
CA ASP A 247 15.75 -8.02 19.28
C ASP A 247 15.25 -8.02 20.72
N ASN A 248 14.58 -9.08 21.15
CA ASN A 248 13.93 -9.26 22.46
C ASN A 248 12.66 -8.42 22.70
N ASN A 249 12.42 -7.39 21.89
CA ASN A 249 11.15 -6.65 21.86
C ASN A 249 10.60 -6.65 20.43
N ILE A 250 9.28 -6.50 20.30
CA ILE A 250 8.62 -6.42 19.00
C ILE A 250 8.99 -5.10 18.33
N ASN A 251 9.57 -5.20 17.14
CA ASN A 251 9.94 -4.06 16.32
C ASN A 251 9.46 -4.24 14.88
N ILE A 252 9.32 -3.13 14.18
CA ILE A 252 8.98 -3.09 12.75
C ILE A 252 10.25 -3.26 11.94
N TYR A 253 10.15 -4.15 10.96
CA TYR A 253 11.17 -4.44 9.98
C TYR A 253 10.63 -4.27 8.56
N VAL A 254 11.52 -3.95 7.64
CA VAL A 254 11.25 -3.97 6.21
C VAL A 254 12.29 -4.83 5.50
N MET A 255 11.89 -5.49 4.42
CA MET A 255 12.78 -6.26 3.56
C MET A 255 12.38 -6.09 2.10
N ASN A 256 13.27 -6.48 1.19
CA ASN A 256 12.91 -6.66 -0.21
C ASN A 256 11.92 -7.83 -0.34
N ALA A 257 11.09 -7.83 -1.39
CA ALA A 257 10.11 -8.87 -1.68
C ALA A 257 10.69 -10.29 -1.89
N ASP A 258 12.01 -10.40 -2.05
CA ASP A 258 12.76 -11.66 -2.13
C ASP A 258 13.35 -12.11 -0.78
N GLY A 259 13.10 -11.37 0.30
CA GLY A 259 13.58 -11.64 1.66
C GLY A 259 14.94 -11.03 1.99
N THR A 260 15.61 -10.39 1.03
CA THR A 260 16.91 -9.74 1.24
C THR A 260 16.78 -8.37 1.91
N SER A 261 17.90 -7.79 2.35
CA SER A 261 17.98 -6.42 2.89
C SER A 261 17.06 -6.14 4.10
N GLN A 262 16.90 -7.13 4.97
CA GLN A 262 16.08 -7.00 6.19
C GLN A 262 16.66 -5.91 7.09
N THR A 263 15.88 -4.85 7.32
CA THR A 263 16.29 -3.65 8.05
C THR A 263 15.29 -3.34 9.14
N ARG A 264 15.79 -3.10 10.34
CA ARG A 264 15.00 -2.65 11.50
C ARG A 264 14.65 -1.17 11.35
N LEU A 265 13.36 -0.82 11.48
CA LEU A 265 12.88 0.56 11.34
C LEU A 265 12.61 1.28 12.67
N THR A 266 12.38 0.52 13.74
CA THR A 266 12.04 1.06 15.08
C THR A 266 12.98 0.51 16.12
N ASN A 267 13.21 1.22 17.24
CA ASN A 267 14.10 0.77 18.32
C ASN A 267 13.40 0.73 19.68
N TYR A 268 12.31 -0.04 19.78
CA TYR A 268 11.57 -0.20 21.03
C TYR A 268 12.33 -1.06 22.03
N THR A 269 12.38 -0.58 23.27
CA THR A 269 13.06 -1.21 24.41
C THR A 269 12.09 -1.70 25.49
N GLU A 270 10.81 -1.35 25.35
CA GLU A 270 9.73 -1.76 26.25
C GLU A 270 9.03 -2.99 25.69
N ASP A 271 8.48 -3.82 26.59
CA ASP A 271 7.71 -5.02 26.24
C ASP A 271 6.27 -4.62 25.85
N LEU A 272 6.16 -3.96 24.71
CA LEU A 272 4.92 -3.51 24.09
C LEU A 272 4.76 -4.19 22.73
N ASP A 273 3.51 -4.37 22.29
CA ASP A 273 3.23 -4.98 21.00
C ASP A 273 3.11 -3.91 19.90
N VAL A 274 3.48 -4.33 18.69
CA VAL A 274 3.23 -3.61 17.45
C VAL A 274 2.26 -4.44 16.64
N ILE A 275 1.17 -3.84 16.19
CA ILE A 275 0.23 -4.52 15.29
C ILE A 275 0.01 -3.72 14.02
N SER A 276 -0.31 -4.48 12.96
CA SER A 276 -0.73 -3.96 11.66
C SER A 276 0.21 -2.91 11.07
N PRO A 277 1.52 -3.19 10.92
CA PRO A 277 2.37 -2.30 10.14
C PRO A 277 1.95 -2.37 8.66
N ILE A 278 1.44 -1.26 8.15
CA ILE A 278 0.87 -1.18 6.79
C ILE A 278 1.48 -0.02 6.02
N PHE A 279 1.80 -0.22 4.74
CA PHE A 279 2.27 0.86 3.89
C PHE A 279 1.13 1.82 3.56
N SER A 280 1.43 3.12 3.43
CA SER A 280 0.51 4.06 2.78
C SER A 280 0.30 3.68 1.31
N PRO A 281 -0.81 4.07 0.67
CA PRO A 281 -1.09 3.68 -0.71
C PRO A 281 -0.08 4.18 -1.76
N ASP A 282 0.71 5.21 -1.43
CA ASP A 282 1.84 5.70 -2.24
C ASP A 282 3.18 4.99 -1.91
N GLY A 283 3.22 4.12 -0.92
CA GLY A 283 4.41 3.40 -0.46
C GLY A 283 5.44 4.26 0.29
N MET A 284 5.14 5.53 0.56
CA MET A 284 6.07 6.48 1.17
C MET A 284 6.13 6.41 2.70
N ARG A 285 5.07 5.92 3.34
CA ARG A 285 4.94 5.86 4.79
C ARG A 285 4.53 4.48 5.26
N ILE A 286 4.75 4.22 6.55
CA ILE A 286 4.29 3.03 7.26
C ILE A 286 3.49 3.50 8.46
N MET A 287 2.28 2.98 8.62
CA MET A 287 1.42 3.20 9.77
C MET A 287 1.33 1.93 10.60
N PHE A 288 1.22 2.08 11.92
CA PHE A 288 1.06 0.95 12.84
C PHE A 288 0.46 1.41 14.17
N SER A 289 -0.04 0.45 14.95
CA SER A 289 -0.41 0.69 16.35
C SER A 289 0.67 0.15 17.27
N TYR A 290 0.99 0.89 18.33
CA TYR A 290 1.97 0.49 19.33
C TYR A 290 1.43 0.74 20.73
N GLY A 291 1.50 -0.29 21.60
CA GLY A 291 0.97 -0.17 22.96
C GLY A 291 0.98 -1.46 23.77
N TYR A 292 0.28 -1.44 24.90
CA TYR A 292 0.24 -2.56 25.85
C TYR A 292 -0.65 -3.67 25.32
N SER A 293 -0.09 -4.88 25.26
CA SER A 293 -0.83 -6.10 25.00
C SER A 293 -0.96 -6.97 26.26
N PHE A 294 -2.11 -7.61 26.44
CA PHE A 294 -2.30 -8.67 27.42
C PHE A 294 -2.84 -9.91 26.71
N ALA A 295 -2.20 -11.07 26.94
CA ALA A 295 -2.56 -12.33 26.29
C ALA A 295 -2.61 -12.29 24.74
N GLY A 296 -1.82 -11.41 24.11
CA GLY A 296 -1.77 -11.26 22.65
C GLY A 296 -2.80 -10.30 22.06
N GLU A 297 -3.62 -9.65 22.89
CA GLU A 297 -4.55 -8.61 22.46
C GLU A 297 -4.11 -7.25 23.01
N LEU A 298 -4.15 -6.21 22.16
CA LEU A 298 -3.89 -4.84 22.61
C LEU A 298 -5.02 -4.37 23.52
N ILE A 299 -4.65 -3.87 24.71
CA ILE A 299 -5.58 -3.30 25.68
C ILE A 299 -5.49 -1.78 25.75
N SER A 300 -4.38 -1.20 25.30
CA SER A 300 -4.23 0.22 25.03
C SER A 300 -3.14 0.42 23.98
N SER A 301 -3.34 1.37 23.07
CA SER A 301 -2.42 1.62 21.96
C SER A 301 -2.61 3.00 21.37
N GLU A 302 -1.60 3.42 20.63
CA GLU A 302 -1.60 4.68 19.91
C GLU A 302 -1.14 4.45 18.48
N ILE A 303 -1.61 5.28 17.56
CA ILE A 303 -1.29 5.21 16.15
C ILE A 303 -0.01 5.99 15.90
N TYR A 304 0.92 5.36 15.18
CA TYR A 304 2.16 5.96 14.74
C TYR A 304 2.29 5.88 13.23
N VAL A 305 2.97 6.87 12.66
CA VAL A 305 3.35 6.90 11.26
C VAL A 305 4.83 7.26 11.16
N MET A 306 5.54 6.62 10.25
CA MET A 306 6.92 6.95 9.89
C MET A 306 7.08 6.92 8.37
N ASN A 307 8.17 7.51 7.87
CA ASN A 307 8.58 7.29 6.50
C ASN A 307 8.94 5.81 6.28
N ALA A 308 8.82 5.35 5.04
CA ALA A 308 9.10 3.96 4.69
C ALA A 308 10.58 3.54 4.84
N ASP A 309 11.48 4.49 5.12
CA ASP A 309 12.88 4.27 5.47
C ASP A 309 13.13 4.25 7.00
N GLY A 310 12.08 4.40 7.81
CA GLY A 310 12.13 4.46 9.27
C GLY A 310 12.38 5.85 9.85
N SER A 311 12.61 6.87 9.02
CA SER A 311 12.77 8.25 9.48
C SER A 311 11.43 8.90 9.85
N ASN A 312 11.49 10.03 10.57
CA ASN A 312 10.31 10.85 10.92
C ASN A 312 9.17 10.06 11.57
N LEU A 313 9.49 9.25 12.58
CA LEU A 313 8.50 8.58 13.40
C LEU A 313 7.69 9.62 14.21
N VAL A 314 6.37 9.64 13.99
CA VAL A 314 5.42 10.56 14.62
C VAL A 314 4.27 9.76 15.24
N ARG A 315 3.89 10.13 16.46
CA ARG A 315 2.67 9.65 17.12
C ARG A 315 1.48 10.52 16.69
N LEU A 316 0.42 9.91 16.16
CA LEU A 316 -0.77 10.60 15.63
C LEU A 316 -1.90 10.75 16.66
N THR A 317 -2.00 9.84 17.63
CA THR A 317 -3.05 9.86 18.66
C THR A 317 -2.45 10.00 20.06
N ASN A 318 -3.24 10.52 21.02
CA ASN A 318 -2.85 10.58 22.42
C ASN A 318 -4.08 10.50 23.33
N THR A 319 -4.61 9.29 23.49
CA THR A 319 -5.92 9.07 24.13
C THR A 319 -5.86 8.16 25.35
N ASN A 320 -4.74 7.43 25.53
CA ASN A 320 -4.62 6.35 26.53
C ASN A 320 -5.67 5.24 26.36
N GLY A 321 -6.36 5.19 25.21
CA GLY A 321 -7.33 4.17 24.85
C GLY A 321 -6.71 3.07 23.98
N TYR A 322 -7.57 2.27 23.36
CA TYR A 322 -7.22 1.35 22.28
C TYR A 322 -7.42 2.09 20.95
N GLU A 323 -6.34 2.24 20.19
CA GLU A 323 -6.32 2.89 18.88
C GLU A 323 -5.66 1.91 17.89
N ALA A 324 -6.47 1.23 17.08
CA ALA A 324 -6.04 0.05 16.33
C ALA A 324 -6.92 -0.24 15.10
N GLU A 325 -6.67 -1.38 14.46
CA GLU A 325 -7.45 -1.90 13.32
C GLU A 325 -7.51 -0.88 12.18
N LEU A 326 -6.31 -0.51 11.75
CA LEU A 326 -6.06 0.63 10.90
C LEU A 326 -6.31 0.30 9.44
N ASP A 327 -6.75 1.31 8.69
CA ASP A 327 -6.85 1.23 7.25
C ASP A 327 -6.62 2.58 6.57
N TRP A 328 -5.82 2.58 5.51
CA TRP A 328 -5.62 3.75 4.68
C TRP A 328 -6.75 3.88 3.67
N GLN A 329 -7.30 5.08 3.55
CA GLN A 329 -8.13 5.43 2.41
C GLN A 329 -7.26 5.36 1.16
N ALA A 330 -7.68 4.56 0.19
CA ALA A 330 -7.03 4.50 -1.10
C ALA A 330 -6.85 5.92 -1.67
N LEU A 331 -5.70 6.16 -2.29
CA LEU A 331 -5.56 7.31 -3.17
C LEU A 331 -6.56 7.10 -4.32
N PRO A 332 -7.20 8.18 -4.84
CA PRO A 332 -8.09 7.99 -5.96
C PRO A 332 -7.22 7.34 -7.03
N GLN A 333 -7.69 6.28 -7.66
CA GLN A 333 -6.97 5.65 -8.75
C GLN A 333 -6.56 6.79 -9.68
N ALA A 334 -5.26 7.12 -9.69
CA ALA A 334 -4.83 8.28 -10.44
C ALA A 334 -5.32 8.01 -11.85
N ALA A 335 -6.10 8.94 -12.42
CA ALA A 335 -6.30 8.93 -13.86
C ALA A 335 -4.91 8.67 -14.45
N ALA A 336 -4.77 7.60 -15.25
CA ALA A 336 -3.48 7.03 -15.65
C ALA A 336 -2.42 8.12 -15.69
N ASN A 337 -1.41 8.03 -14.80
CA ASN A 337 -0.48 9.14 -14.62
C ASN A 337 -0.03 9.53 -16.02
N PRO A 338 -0.25 10.78 -16.47
CA PRO A 338 -0.05 11.11 -17.87
C PRO A 338 1.34 10.69 -18.37
N ILE A 339 2.35 10.71 -17.48
CA ILE A 339 3.71 10.22 -17.73
C ILE A 339 3.80 8.75 -18.17
N ASP A 340 2.81 7.92 -17.84
CA ASP A 340 2.73 6.52 -18.26
C ASP A 340 2.30 6.40 -19.73
N THR A 341 1.68 7.44 -20.31
CA THR A 341 1.43 7.48 -21.75
C THR A 341 2.71 7.90 -22.48
N VAL A 342 3.09 7.16 -23.53
CA VAL A 342 4.38 7.35 -24.22
C VAL A 342 4.50 8.76 -24.81
N ASP A 343 3.45 9.26 -25.45
CA ASP A 343 3.47 10.59 -26.07
C ASP A 343 3.63 11.71 -25.05
N PHE A 344 2.97 11.60 -23.90
CA PHE A 344 3.14 12.58 -22.82
C PHE A 344 4.55 12.48 -22.22
N PHE A 345 5.08 11.26 -21.98
CA PHE A 345 6.45 11.08 -21.51
C PHE A 345 7.47 11.75 -22.42
N VAL A 346 7.38 11.51 -23.74
CA VAL A 346 8.28 12.10 -24.74
C VAL A 346 8.12 13.61 -24.77
N ARG A 347 6.88 14.12 -24.81
CA ARG A 347 6.62 15.57 -24.75
C ARG A 347 7.21 16.19 -23.49
N GLN A 348 7.14 15.50 -22.35
CA GLN A 348 7.74 15.98 -21.11
C GLN A 348 9.26 16.09 -21.21
N GLN A 349 9.94 15.17 -21.90
CA GLN A 349 11.40 15.31 -22.15
C GLN A 349 11.73 16.58 -22.95
N TYR A 350 10.93 16.91 -23.97
CA TYR A 350 11.10 18.15 -24.73
C TYR A 350 10.91 19.41 -23.87
N LEU A 351 9.92 19.40 -22.98
CA LEU A 351 9.67 20.52 -22.08
C LEU A 351 10.77 20.66 -21.01
N ASP A 352 11.20 19.54 -20.41
CA ASP A 352 12.15 19.56 -19.30
C ASP A 352 13.58 19.88 -19.76
N PHE A 353 14.00 19.32 -20.89
CA PHE A 353 15.36 19.51 -21.39
C PHE A 353 15.48 20.62 -22.41
N LEU A 354 14.49 20.82 -23.29
CA LEU A 354 14.62 21.73 -24.42
C LEU A 354 13.71 22.97 -24.31
N ASN A 355 12.84 23.01 -23.29
CA ASN A 355 11.89 24.09 -23.05
C ASN A 355 11.05 24.47 -24.29
N ARG A 356 10.60 23.47 -25.05
CA ARG A 356 9.71 23.66 -26.21
C ARG A 356 8.79 22.49 -26.43
N GLU A 357 7.74 22.69 -27.21
CA GLU A 357 6.93 21.59 -27.72
C GLU A 357 7.73 20.78 -28.76
N PRO A 358 7.51 19.46 -28.84
CA PRO A 358 8.06 18.66 -29.92
C PRO A 358 7.43 19.06 -31.25
N ASP A 359 8.24 19.02 -32.31
CA ASP A 359 7.72 18.95 -33.67
C ASP A 359 7.17 17.55 -33.97
N THR A 360 6.32 17.45 -35.00
CA THR A 360 5.60 16.21 -35.33
C THR A 360 6.54 15.04 -35.62
N GLU A 361 7.66 15.29 -36.30
CA GLU A 361 8.61 14.24 -36.69
C GLU A 361 9.39 13.74 -35.46
N GLY A 362 9.86 14.67 -34.62
CA GLY A 362 10.56 14.36 -33.38
C GLY A 362 9.70 13.59 -32.38
N LEU A 363 8.44 14.00 -32.18
CA LEU A 363 7.50 13.26 -31.32
C LEU A 363 7.30 11.84 -31.81
N ALA A 364 7.02 11.67 -33.11
CA ALA A 364 6.79 10.36 -33.71
C ALA A 364 8.01 9.44 -33.59
N PHE A 365 9.22 9.99 -33.82
CA PHE A 365 10.47 9.23 -33.71
C PHE A 365 10.69 8.69 -32.29
N TRP A 366 10.64 9.56 -31.28
CA TRP A 366 10.92 9.16 -29.89
C TRP A 366 9.83 8.30 -29.26
N THR A 367 8.56 8.53 -29.61
CA THR A 367 7.47 7.61 -29.24
C THR A 367 7.66 6.23 -29.89
N GLY A 368 8.10 6.21 -31.16
CA GLY A 368 8.41 4.98 -31.90
C GLY A 368 9.44 4.10 -31.20
N GLU A 369 10.48 4.70 -30.63
CA GLU A 369 11.54 3.97 -29.91
C GLU A 369 11.04 3.17 -28.70
N ILE A 370 10.02 3.69 -28.00
CA ILE A 370 9.43 3.05 -26.81
C ILE A 370 8.34 2.07 -27.23
N THR A 371 7.46 2.48 -28.14
CA THR A 371 6.32 1.65 -28.59
C THR A 371 6.76 0.42 -29.39
N ALA A 372 7.96 0.43 -30.00
CA ALA A 372 8.54 -0.74 -30.66
C ALA A 372 8.71 -1.96 -29.73
N CYS A 373 8.70 -1.77 -28.40
CA CYS A 373 8.74 -2.85 -27.42
C CYS A 373 7.41 -3.64 -27.31
N GLY A 374 6.30 -3.14 -27.86
CA GLY A 374 4.99 -3.78 -27.75
C GLY A 374 4.57 -3.96 -26.28
N ALA A 375 4.26 -5.20 -25.90
CA ALA A 375 3.81 -5.55 -24.54
C ALA A 375 4.97 -5.86 -23.56
N ASP A 376 6.23 -5.80 -23.99
CA ASP A 376 7.38 -6.05 -23.09
C ASP A 376 7.68 -4.83 -22.23
N GLN A 377 7.24 -4.88 -20.97
CA GLN A 377 7.39 -3.79 -20.01
C GLN A 377 8.86 -3.50 -19.67
N ARG A 378 9.72 -4.52 -19.54
CA ARG A 378 11.15 -4.32 -19.24
C ARG A 378 11.87 -3.61 -20.39
N CYS A 379 11.53 -3.97 -21.62
CA CYS A 379 12.01 -3.26 -22.80
C CYS A 379 11.55 -1.79 -22.80
N ALA A 380 10.27 -1.54 -22.55
CA ALA A 380 9.70 -0.19 -22.55
C ALA A 380 10.35 0.71 -21.48
N GLU A 381 10.56 0.19 -20.26
CA GLU A 381 11.26 0.89 -19.17
C GLU A 381 12.71 1.23 -19.56
N ALA A 382 13.46 0.27 -20.11
CA ALA A 382 14.81 0.52 -20.60
C ALA A 382 14.84 1.57 -21.72
N LYS A 383 13.87 1.54 -22.64
CA LYS A 383 13.75 2.54 -23.71
C LYS A 383 13.42 3.93 -23.19
N ARG A 384 12.56 4.06 -22.17
CA ARG A 384 12.29 5.36 -21.52
C ARG A 384 13.55 5.97 -20.93
N VAL A 385 14.39 5.16 -20.26
CA VAL A 385 15.69 5.61 -19.74
C VAL A 385 16.60 6.08 -20.88
N ASN A 386 16.67 5.32 -21.97
CA ASN A 386 17.49 5.68 -23.14
C ASN A 386 17.02 6.97 -23.81
N VAL A 387 15.71 7.16 -23.96
CA VAL A 387 15.14 8.40 -24.52
C VAL A 387 15.50 9.58 -23.63
N SER A 388 15.25 9.50 -22.32
CA SER A 388 15.61 10.57 -21.39
C SER A 388 17.11 10.91 -21.43
N ALA A 389 17.96 9.87 -21.46
CA ALA A 389 19.41 10.03 -21.61
C ALA A 389 19.80 10.73 -22.92
N ALA A 390 19.11 10.45 -24.03
CA ALA A 390 19.37 11.10 -25.32
C ALA A 390 19.07 12.61 -25.28
N PHE A 391 17.99 13.03 -24.60
CA PHE A 391 17.69 14.46 -24.39
C PHE A 391 18.75 15.12 -23.51
N PHE A 392 19.13 14.49 -22.40
CA PHE A 392 20.17 15.00 -21.49
C PHE A 392 21.54 15.13 -22.16
N LEU A 393 21.87 14.23 -23.09
CA LEU A 393 23.15 14.26 -23.82
C LEU A 393 23.08 15.05 -25.14
N SER A 394 21.91 15.60 -25.50
CA SER A 394 21.73 16.33 -26.75
C SER A 394 22.54 17.64 -26.75
N ILE A 395 23.11 17.99 -27.90
CA ILE A 395 23.82 19.26 -28.09
C ILE A 395 22.88 20.43 -27.73
N GLU A 396 21.60 20.33 -28.08
CA GLU A 396 20.60 21.35 -27.77
C GLU A 396 20.51 21.64 -26.27
N PHE A 397 20.40 20.61 -25.42
CA PHE A 397 20.43 20.81 -23.97
C PHE A 397 21.80 21.28 -23.46
N GLN A 398 22.89 20.77 -24.03
CA GLN A 398 24.26 21.17 -23.66
C GLN A 398 24.48 22.68 -23.82
N GLU A 399 23.88 23.30 -24.84
CA GLU A 399 24.00 24.73 -25.13
C GLU A 399 22.96 25.58 -24.38
N THR A 400 21.76 25.06 -24.13
CA THR A 400 20.62 25.87 -23.64
C THR A 400 20.28 25.73 -22.15
N GLY A 401 20.61 24.61 -21.51
CA GLY A 401 20.25 24.35 -20.10
C GLY A 401 21.36 23.73 -19.25
N TYR A 402 22.34 23.08 -19.87
CA TYR A 402 23.35 22.32 -19.15
C TYR A 402 24.36 23.18 -18.40
N LEU A 403 24.68 24.38 -18.89
CA LEU A 403 25.53 25.33 -18.16
C LEU A 403 24.88 25.72 -16.83
N ILE A 404 23.57 25.98 -16.84
CA ILE A 404 22.80 26.28 -15.63
C ILE A 404 22.82 25.08 -14.69
N TYR A 405 22.51 23.89 -15.20
CA TYR A 405 22.60 22.64 -14.45
C TYR A 405 23.97 22.47 -13.77
N LYS A 406 25.08 22.68 -14.50
CA LYS A 406 26.44 22.60 -13.95
C LYS A 406 26.74 23.71 -12.94
N THR A 407 26.28 24.94 -13.18
CA THR A 407 26.50 26.07 -12.27
C THR A 407 25.83 25.83 -10.93
N TYR A 408 24.58 25.36 -10.95
CA TYR A 408 23.85 24.94 -9.75
C TYR A 408 24.54 23.75 -9.07
N ALA A 409 24.91 22.70 -9.81
CA ALA A 409 25.64 21.56 -9.25
C ALA A 409 26.99 21.96 -8.61
N ALA A 410 27.71 22.93 -9.18
CA ALA A 410 28.98 23.43 -8.65
C ALA A 410 28.80 24.38 -7.46
N ALA A 411 27.79 25.26 -7.49
CA ALA A 411 27.51 26.25 -6.45
C ALA A 411 26.98 25.60 -5.17
N PHE A 412 26.18 24.56 -5.29
CA PHE A 412 25.56 23.88 -4.15
C PHE A 412 26.26 22.56 -3.78
N GLY A 413 27.12 22.04 -4.66
CA GLY A 413 28.02 20.90 -4.42
C GLY A 413 27.32 19.57 -4.13
N PRO A 414 28.05 18.44 -4.10
CA PRO A 414 27.55 17.22 -3.49
C PRO A 414 27.71 17.31 -1.96
N THR A 415 26.61 17.25 -1.21
CA THR A 415 26.72 16.86 0.21
C THR A 415 27.18 15.40 0.30
N ARG A 416 27.95 15.09 1.34
CA ARG A 416 28.61 13.78 1.54
C ARG A 416 27.64 12.62 1.34
N ILE A 417 28.00 11.73 0.40
CA ILE A 417 27.53 10.35 0.18
C ILE A 417 26.01 10.17 0.34
N GLY A 418 25.28 10.28 -0.78
CA GLY A 418 23.98 9.63 -0.97
C GLY A 418 22.75 10.53 -1.13
N SER A 419 22.86 11.86 -0.97
CA SER A 419 21.72 12.77 -1.17
C SER A 419 21.91 13.72 -2.36
N THR A 420 20.86 13.89 -3.16
CA THR A 420 20.72 14.96 -4.15
C THR A 420 20.60 16.31 -3.44
N VAL A 421 21.18 17.35 -4.04
CA VAL A 421 20.96 18.76 -3.65
C VAL A 421 19.44 19.03 -3.63
N PRO A 422 18.87 19.74 -2.64
CA PRO A 422 17.47 20.10 -2.62
C PRO A 422 17.24 21.31 -3.54
N LEU A 423 17.67 21.23 -4.80
CA LEU A 423 17.19 22.13 -5.83
C LEU A 423 15.83 21.63 -6.22
N THR A 424 14.80 22.38 -5.84
CA THR A 424 13.46 22.06 -6.29
C THR A 424 13.40 22.34 -7.79
N LEU A 425 12.64 21.54 -8.53
CA LEU A 425 12.41 21.79 -9.96
C LEU A 425 11.91 23.23 -10.19
N THR A 426 11.13 23.77 -9.25
CA THR A 426 10.62 25.14 -9.23
C THR A 426 11.71 26.22 -9.22
N GLU A 427 12.87 25.94 -8.63
CA GLU A 427 14.02 26.87 -8.60
C GLU A 427 14.88 26.74 -9.87
N PHE A 428 15.01 25.53 -10.41
CA PHE A 428 15.82 25.26 -11.60
C PHE A 428 15.13 25.66 -12.92
N SER A 429 13.84 25.36 -13.07
CA SER A 429 13.11 25.55 -14.32
C SER A 429 13.07 26.99 -14.82
N PRO A 430 12.83 28.04 -13.99
CA PRO A 430 12.73 29.41 -14.48
C PRO A 430 14.00 29.91 -15.18
N ASP A 431 15.18 29.50 -14.72
CA ASP A 431 16.44 29.98 -15.28
C ASP A 431 16.79 29.25 -16.58
N VAL A 432 16.58 27.92 -16.63
CA VAL A 432 16.68 27.15 -17.88
C VAL A 432 15.70 27.69 -18.92
N GLN A 433 14.48 28.02 -18.50
CA GLN A 433 13.47 28.56 -19.39
C GLN A 433 13.89 29.88 -20.02
N LYS A 434 14.51 30.78 -19.26
CA LYS A 434 15.00 32.07 -19.78
C LYS A 434 16.10 31.88 -20.81
N VAL A 435 17.10 31.05 -20.52
CA VAL A 435 18.24 30.85 -21.42
C VAL A 435 17.81 30.16 -22.71
N GLY A 436 16.99 29.12 -22.63
CA GLY A 436 16.48 28.39 -23.80
C GLY A 436 15.37 29.12 -24.58
N LEU A 437 14.86 30.27 -24.10
CA LEU A 437 13.64 30.87 -24.65
C LEU A 437 13.76 31.23 -26.13
N GLY A 438 13.04 30.48 -26.97
CA GLY A 438 13.02 30.69 -28.43
C GLY A 438 14.32 30.30 -29.13
N VAL A 439 15.20 29.53 -28.49
CA VAL A 439 16.40 28.95 -29.11
C VAL A 439 16.03 27.58 -29.66
N VAL A 440 16.34 27.35 -30.94
CA VAL A 440 16.27 26.02 -31.57
C VAL A 440 17.64 25.76 -32.20
N VAL A 441 18.43 24.89 -31.56
CA VAL A 441 19.83 24.67 -31.96
C VAL A 441 19.89 24.08 -33.37
N GLY A 442 20.66 24.73 -34.24
CA GLY A 442 20.76 24.41 -35.67
C GLY A 442 19.84 25.21 -36.60
N ALA A 443 18.91 26.01 -36.07
CA ALA A 443 18.11 26.94 -36.88
C ALA A 443 18.88 28.26 -37.14
N PRO A 444 18.74 28.93 -38.31
CA PRO A 444 19.51 30.14 -38.61
C PRO A 444 19.41 31.22 -37.51
N GLY A 445 20.55 31.68 -36.98
CA GLY A 445 20.63 32.75 -35.99
C GLY A 445 20.40 32.33 -34.53
N TRP A 446 20.37 31.02 -34.25
CA TRP A 446 20.15 30.49 -32.89
C TRP A 446 21.25 30.89 -31.90
N GLU A 447 22.50 31.01 -32.34
CA GLU A 447 23.65 31.36 -31.49
C GLU A 447 23.51 32.77 -30.90
N ALA A 448 23.19 33.76 -31.74
CA ALA A 448 23.00 35.14 -31.32
C ALA A 448 21.80 35.28 -30.36
N LYS A 449 20.75 34.48 -30.57
CA LYS A 449 19.58 34.43 -29.69
C LYS A 449 19.94 33.83 -28.34
N LEU A 450 20.72 32.76 -28.31
CA LEU A 450 21.23 32.13 -27.10
C LEU A 450 22.14 33.11 -26.31
N GLU A 451 23.10 33.75 -26.96
CA GLU A 451 23.98 34.76 -26.33
C GLU A 451 23.17 35.91 -25.71
N THR A 452 22.14 36.38 -26.42
CA THR A 452 21.24 37.42 -25.90
C THR A 452 20.50 36.96 -24.65
N ASN A 453 20.02 35.71 -24.63
CA ASN A 453 19.30 35.17 -23.49
C ASN A 453 20.21 34.91 -22.28
N GLN A 454 21.48 34.53 -22.50
CA GLN A 454 22.48 34.31 -21.44
C GLN A 454 22.92 35.60 -20.74
N ALA A 455 22.72 36.76 -21.38
CA ALA A 455 23.08 38.07 -20.83
C ALA A 455 21.97 38.68 -19.93
N LEU A 456 20.81 38.03 -19.84
CA LEU A 456 19.66 38.41 -19.00
C LEU A 456 19.72 37.71 -17.63
#